data_AF-A0A7V9D1T9-F1
#
_entry.id   AF-A0A7V9D1T9-F1
#
_cell.length_a   1.000
_cell.length_b   1.000
_cell.length_c   1.000
_cell.angle_alpha   90.00
_cell.angle_beta   90.00
_cell.angle_gamma   90.00
#
_symmetry.space_group_name_H-M   'P 1'
#
loop_
_entity.id
_entity.type
_entity.pdbx_description
1 polymer ?
#
loop_
_entity_poly.entity_id
_entity_poly.type
_entity_poly.pdbx_seq_one_letter_code
_entity_poly.pdbx_strand_id
1 'polypeptide(L)'
;MIALVTAEQMRAVEAREFDRGVTEDDLTDRASRAVHTHVAKMAGSAPIVVLAGPGNNGMDALKVHRLLEAAGAESLLHCWNRSDCPAPFDQYRLASDLARARTVLDGLFGIGLTRAVEGEPAAILNAVEAEREGRATGADGLSVVALDIPSGLNSDTGEIMGVVLRADTTITLGLPKIGLYTGGGPGATGYVIHEPIGLDTLADTEGVASGFDSWADLTIPPRLPGSHKNDNGRVMVIGGSLRFPGAPVLAALAAHRAGAGYVTVGFPRSMLGVIASRLLEQTLLPLPEAEMGTLGEAAVTDALEGAADYQALVLGNGVQRDDATVRFVLAVLGVSAPAQRRVVG
;
A
#
# COMPACT_ATOMS: atom_id res chain seq x y z
N MET A 1 3.15 8.17 12.72
CA MET A 1 1.91 7.70 12.05
C MET A 1 1.45 8.80 11.13
N ILE A 2 1.23 8.49 9.87
CA ILE A 2 0.82 9.43 8.83
C ILE A 2 -0.61 9.14 8.39
N ALA A 3 -1.42 10.17 8.19
CA ALA A 3 -2.78 10.02 7.65
C ALA A 3 -2.71 9.73 6.15
N LEU A 4 -3.44 8.71 5.69
CA LEU A 4 -3.69 8.45 4.28
C LEU A 4 -5.04 9.07 3.91
N VAL A 5 -5.08 9.89 2.87
CA VAL A 5 -6.25 10.71 2.55
C VAL A 5 -6.87 10.37 1.19
N THR A 6 -8.13 10.74 1.00
CA THR A 6 -8.75 10.83 -0.32
C THR A 6 -8.41 12.15 -1.02
N ALA A 7 -8.69 12.25 -2.32
CA ALA A 7 -8.58 13.48 -3.08
C ALA A 7 -9.45 14.61 -2.49
N GLU A 8 -10.65 14.28 -2.01
CA GLU A 8 -11.55 15.24 -1.37
C GLU A 8 -10.94 15.78 -0.06
N GLN A 9 -10.41 14.89 0.79
CA GLN A 9 -9.76 15.28 2.03
C GLN A 9 -8.51 16.13 1.77
N MET A 10 -7.71 15.79 0.76
CA MET A 10 -6.53 16.58 0.37
C MET A 10 -6.93 17.99 -0.08
N ARG A 11 -7.95 18.14 -0.93
CA ARG A 11 -8.48 19.46 -1.32
C ARG A 11 -9.03 20.25 -0.13
N ALA A 12 -9.66 19.58 0.84
CA ALA A 12 -10.17 20.22 2.05
C ALA A 12 -9.03 20.68 2.99
N VAL A 13 -7.88 20.02 2.98
CA VAL A 13 -6.66 20.49 3.65
C VAL A 13 -6.14 21.75 2.96
N GLU A 14 -5.97 21.71 1.64
CA GLU A 14 -5.47 22.87 0.88
C GLU A 14 -6.38 24.09 1.04
N ALA A 15 -7.71 23.90 0.99
CA ALA A 15 -8.68 24.97 1.21
C ALA A 15 -8.51 25.65 2.59
N ARG A 16 -8.25 24.86 3.64
CA ARG A 16 -8.00 25.41 4.99
C ARG A 16 -6.69 26.20 5.06
N GLU A 17 -5.68 25.87 4.27
CA GLU A 17 -4.46 26.69 4.16
C GLU A 17 -4.70 28.00 3.40
N PHE A 18 -5.53 27.95 2.36
CA PHE A 18 -5.93 29.15 1.62
C PHE A 18 -6.69 30.15 2.50
N ASP A 19 -7.57 29.66 3.38
CA ASP A 19 -8.26 30.48 4.38
C ASP A 19 -7.29 31.18 5.35
N ARG A 20 -6.06 30.66 5.49
CA ARG A 20 -4.99 31.23 6.33
C ARG A 20 -4.05 32.17 5.57
N GLY A 21 -4.32 32.42 4.28
CA GLY A 21 -3.59 33.37 3.44
C GLY A 21 -2.44 32.76 2.64
N VAL A 22 -2.26 31.43 2.64
CA VAL A 22 -1.37 30.76 1.70
C VAL A 22 -2.00 30.84 0.31
N THR A 23 -1.22 31.15 -0.73
CA THR A 23 -1.75 31.16 -2.10
C THR A 23 -1.54 29.81 -2.79
N GLU A 24 -2.33 29.53 -3.84
CA GLU A 24 -2.09 28.35 -4.69
C GLU A 24 -0.66 28.38 -5.27
N ASP A 25 -0.20 29.56 -5.71
CA ASP A 25 1.15 29.75 -6.21
C ASP A 25 2.23 29.41 -5.18
N ASP A 26 2.03 29.75 -3.90
CA ASP A 26 2.97 29.38 -2.83
C ASP A 26 3.10 27.85 -2.68
N LEU A 27 1.97 27.13 -2.72
CA LEU A 27 1.99 25.66 -2.62
C LEU A 27 2.63 25.02 -3.84
N THR A 28 2.26 25.45 -5.05
CA THR A 28 2.83 24.99 -6.31
C THR A 28 4.34 25.27 -6.36
N ASP A 29 4.80 26.42 -5.87
CA ASP A 29 6.23 26.76 -5.82
C ASP A 29 7.01 25.86 -4.85
N ARG A 30 6.45 25.56 -3.67
CA ARG A 30 7.04 24.62 -2.70
C ARG A 30 7.11 23.21 -3.28
N ALA A 31 5.98 22.72 -3.82
CA ALA A 31 5.88 21.42 -4.47
C ALA A 31 6.90 21.27 -5.59
N SER A 32 6.95 22.24 -6.51
CA SER A 32 7.82 22.19 -7.68
C SER A 32 9.30 22.22 -7.32
N ARG A 33 9.71 23.01 -6.30
CA ARG A 33 11.11 23.02 -5.82
C ARG A 33 11.52 21.69 -5.20
N ALA A 34 10.61 21.07 -4.46
CA ALA A 34 10.88 19.80 -3.82
C ALA A 34 10.97 18.66 -4.86
N VAL A 35 10.01 18.59 -5.78
CA VAL A 35 10.05 17.64 -6.91
C VAL A 35 11.31 17.84 -7.76
N HIS A 36 11.65 19.09 -8.12
CA HIS A 36 12.88 19.42 -8.83
C HIS A 36 14.11 18.83 -8.14
N THR A 37 14.21 18.95 -6.81
CA THR A 37 15.37 18.48 -6.03
C THR A 37 15.53 16.96 -6.15
N HIS A 38 14.44 16.20 -6.08
CA HIS A 38 14.47 14.74 -6.25
C HIS A 38 14.76 14.36 -7.69
N VAL A 39 14.07 14.96 -8.66
CA VAL A 39 14.22 14.63 -10.09
C VAL A 39 15.62 14.96 -10.59
N ALA A 40 16.17 16.13 -10.27
CA ALA A 40 17.53 16.51 -10.67
C ALA A 40 18.58 15.54 -10.11
N LYS A 41 18.39 15.08 -8.86
CA LYS A 41 19.28 14.08 -8.25
C LYS A 41 19.18 12.72 -8.92
N MET A 42 17.97 12.29 -9.30
CA MET A 42 17.73 11.00 -9.95
C MET A 42 18.22 10.96 -11.40
N ALA A 43 18.02 12.05 -12.15
CA ALA A 43 18.39 12.14 -13.56
C ALA A 43 19.89 12.36 -13.79
N GLY A 44 20.60 12.95 -12.83
CA GLY A 44 22.00 13.32 -13.00
C GLY A 44 22.16 14.33 -14.13
N SER A 45 23.00 14.01 -15.12
CA SER A 45 23.24 14.85 -16.30
C SER A 45 22.48 14.40 -17.57
N ALA A 46 21.62 13.39 -17.47
CA ALA A 46 20.90 12.88 -18.62
C ALA A 46 19.66 13.74 -18.94
N PRO A 47 19.17 13.75 -20.20
CA PRO A 47 17.95 14.45 -20.54
C PRO A 47 16.73 13.91 -19.78
N ILE A 48 15.82 14.82 -19.44
CA ILE A 48 14.61 14.54 -18.68
C ILE A 48 13.40 14.88 -19.53
N VAL A 49 12.55 13.89 -19.84
CA VAL A 49 11.24 14.16 -20.44
C VAL A 49 10.28 14.59 -19.35
N VAL A 50 9.56 15.68 -19.54
CA VAL A 50 8.53 16.16 -18.62
C VAL A 50 7.18 16.11 -19.32
N LEU A 51 6.27 15.30 -18.81
CA LEU A 51 4.89 15.22 -19.27
C LEU A 51 4.01 16.12 -18.41
N ALA A 52 3.31 17.07 -19.03
CA ALA A 52 2.41 17.98 -18.33
C ALA A 52 1.00 17.90 -18.92
N GLY A 53 0.02 17.54 -18.08
CA GLY A 53 -1.38 17.50 -18.47
C GLY A 53 -2.12 18.82 -18.27
N PRO A 54 -3.46 18.83 -18.44
CA PRO A 54 -4.27 20.04 -18.38
C PRO A 54 -4.54 20.57 -16.96
N GLY A 55 -4.37 19.74 -15.92
CA GLY A 55 -4.71 20.11 -14.54
C GLY A 55 -3.55 20.67 -13.72
N ASN A 56 -3.76 20.74 -12.40
CA ASN A 56 -2.77 21.24 -11.44
C ASN A 56 -1.49 20.39 -11.43
N ASN A 57 -1.59 19.07 -11.57
CA ASN A 57 -0.40 18.19 -11.68
C ASN A 57 0.51 18.58 -12.85
N GLY A 58 -0.10 18.99 -13.98
CA GLY A 58 0.66 19.50 -15.13
C GLY A 58 1.23 20.90 -14.89
N MET A 59 0.62 21.71 -14.00
CA MET A 59 1.13 23.02 -13.63
C MET A 59 2.40 22.87 -12.79
N ASP A 60 2.38 21.95 -11.82
CA ASP A 60 3.54 21.58 -11.04
C ASP A 60 4.66 21.05 -11.96
N ALA A 61 4.33 20.13 -12.88
CA ALA A 61 5.31 19.61 -13.84
C ALA A 61 5.91 20.72 -14.74
N LEU A 62 5.09 21.68 -15.18
CA LEU A 62 5.57 22.83 -15.96
C LEU A 62 6.50 23.74 -15.15
N LYS A 63 6.20 23.99 -13.87
CA LYS A 63 7.10 24.75 -12.98
C LYS A 63 8.38 23.96 -12.69
N VAL A 64 8.32 22.64 -12.50
CA VAL A 64 9.50 21.77 -12.35
C VAL A 64 10.38 21.84 -13.60
N HIS A 65 9.80 21.77 -14.80
CA HIS A 65 10.53 21.93 -16.06
C HIS A 65 11.32 23.25 -16.10
N ARG A 66 10.68 24.37 -15.75
CA ARG A 66 11.36 25.68 -15.71
C ARG A 66 12.50 25.74 -14.70
N LEU A 67 12.34 25.08 -13.54
CA LEU A 67 13.40 24.98 -12.53
C LEU A 67 14.58 24.14 -13.03
N LEU A 68 14.31 23.02 -13.72
CA LEU A 68 15.33 22.18 -14.34
C LEU A 68 16.12 22.95 -15.40
N GLU A 69 15.44 23.68 -16.29
CA GLU A 69 16.09 24.53 -17.29
C GLU A 69 16.95 25.64 -16.65
N ALA A 70 16.42 26.31 -15.62
CA ALA A 70 17.17 27.33 -14.88
C ALA A 70 18.41 26.78 -14.17
N ALA A 71 18.40 25.49 -13.80
CA ALA A 71 19.54 24.78 -13.24
C ALA A 71 20.51 24.24 -14.32
N GLY A 72 20.23 24.45 -15.61
CA GLY A 72 21.06 24.01 -16.73
C GLY A 72 20.87 22.54 -17.14
N ALA A 73 19.82 21.88 -16.64
CA ALA A 73 19.48 20.52 -17.08
C ALA A 73 18.76 20.55 -18.44
N GLU A 74 18.99 19.51 -19.26
CA GLU A 74 18.26 19.32 -20.51
C GLU A 74 16.85 18.76 -20.22
N SER A 75 15.87 19.65 -20.11
CA SER A 75 14.47 19.30 -19.84
C SER A 75 13.61 19.39 -21.10
N LEU A 76 13.02 18.27 -21.51
CA LEU A 76 12.27 18.09 -22.76
C LEU A 76 10.77 18.04 -22.44
N LEU A 77 10.10 19.19 -22.55
CA LEU A 77 8.70 19.36 -22.17
C LEU A 77 7.72 18.86 -23.25
N HIS A 78 6.68 18.14 -22.81
CA HIS A 78 5.56 17.70 -23.64
C HIS A 78 4.23 17.95 -22.92
N CYS A 79 3.40 18.81 -23.51
CA CYS A 79 2.16 19.25 -22.91
C CYS A 79 0.93 18.71 -23.64
N TRP A 80 0.12 17.93 -22.95
CA TRP A 80 -1.13 17.41 -23.48
C TRP A 80 -2.31 18.29 -23.07
N ASN A 81 -3.09 18.75 -24.06
CA ASN A 81 -4.31 19.52 -23.89
C ASN A 81 -4.17 20.75 -22.96
N ARG A 82 -3.04 21.47 -23.08
CA ARG A 82 -2.68 22.58 -22.20
C ARG A 82 -2.29 23.81 -23.03
N SER A 83 -3.03 24.91 -22.90
CA SER A 83 -2.88 26.12 -23.73
C SER A 83 -1.79 27.09 -23.27
N ASP A 84 -1.46 27.09 -21.97
CA ASP A 84 -0.43 27.93 -21.35
C ASP A 84 0.99 27.35 -21.50
N CYS A 85 1.15 26.28 -22.28
CA CYS A 85 2.41 25.58 -22.45
C CYS A 85 3.07 25.85 -23.82
N PRO A 86 4.38 26.16 -23.85
CA PRO A 86 5.10 26.47 -25.10
C PRO A 86 5.40 25.24 -25.97
N ALA A 87 5.29 24.03 -25.42
CA ALA A 87 5.66 22.78 -26.08
C ALA A 87 4.44 21.83 -26.16
N PRO A 88 3.47 22.09 -27.05
CA PRO A 88 2.33 21.20 -27.22
C PRO A 88 2.80 19.79 -27.59
N PHE A 89 1.98 18.81 -27.25
CA PHE A 89 2.26 17.41 -27.51
C PHE A 89 2.43 17.14 -29.02
N ASP A 90 3.52 16.44 -29.35
CA ASP A 90 3.78 15.88 -30.66
C ASP A 90 4.36 14.48 -30.48
N GLN A 91 3.70 13.47 -31.05
CA GLN A 91 4.05 12.06 -30.86
C GLN A 91 5.46 11.71 -31.39
N TYR A 92 5.92 12.37 -32.46
CA TYR A 92 7.22 12.09 -33.07
C TYR A 92 8.34 12.73 -32.26
N ARG A 93 8.12 13.95 -31.75
CA ARG A 93 9.03 14.59 -30.80
C ARG A 93 9.14 13.77 -29.52
N LEU A 94 8.01 13.30 -28.97
CA LEU A 94 8.03 12.47 -27.77
C LEU A 94 8.87 11.20 -27.98
N ALA A 95 8.65 10.48 -29.08
CA ALA A 95 9.43 9.28 -29.39
C ALA A 95 10.94 9.58 -29.50
N SER A 96 11.32 10.67 -30.19
CA SER A 96 12.73 11.08 -30.30
C SER A 96 13.34 11.49 -28.96
N ASP A 97 12.58 12.13 -28.09
CA ASP A 97 13.06 12.61 -26.80
C ASP A 97 13.16 11.47 -25.78
N LEU A 98 12.18 10.57 -25.79
CA LEU A 98 12.23 9.34 -25.00
C LEU A 98 13.49 8.55 -25.33
N ALA A 99 13.82 8.37 -26.62
CA ALA A 99 15.01 7.65 -27.09
C ALA A 99 16.36 8.16 -26.52
N ARG A 100 16.44 9.42 -26.09
CA ARG A 100 17.64 10.02 -25.47
C ARG A 100 17.56 10.22 -23.96
N ALA A 101 16.35 10.31 -23.41
CA ALA A 101 16.14 10.57 -21.99
C ALA A 101 16.44 9.35 -21.13
N ARG A 102 16.79 9.59 -19.87
CA ARG A 102 16.91 8.53 -18.83
C ARG A 102 15.85 8.64 -17.75
N THR A 103 15.14 9.77 -17.71
CA THR A 103 14.11 10.03 -16.72
C THR A 103 12.88 10.63 -17.39
N VAL A 104 11.70 10.15 -17.00
CA VAL A 104 10.41 10.76 -17.32
C VAL A 104 9.80 11.26 -16.03
N LEU A 105 9.45 12.55 -15.98
CA LEU A 105 8.57 13.11 -14.96
C LEU A 105 7.14 13.06 -15.48
N ASP A 106 6.31 12.24 -14.84
CA ASP A 106 4.90 12.09 -15.13
C ASP A 106 4.07 13.09 -14.31
N GLY A 107 3.62 14.16 -14.96
CA GLY A 107 2.63 15.12 -14.46
C GLY A 107 1.38 15.18 -15.34
N LEU A 108 1.02 14.08 -16.01
CA LEU A 108 -0.09 14.08 -16.97
C LEU A 108 -1.46 14.13 -16.25
N PHE A 109 -1.64 13.33 -15.19
CA PHE A 109 -2.82 13.33 -14.34
C PHE A 109 -2.41 13.25 -12.86
N GLY A 110 -3.25 13.79 -11.97
CA GLY A 110 -3.08 13.67 -10.52
C GLY A 110 -4.39 13.22 -9.86
N ILE A 111 -4.68 13.71 -8.65
CA ILE A 111 -5.88 13.35 -7.85
C ILE A 111 -7.26 13.69 -8.46
N GLY A 112 -7.29 14.29 -9.66
CA GLY A 112 -8.51 14.64 -10.38
C GLY A 112 -9.05 13.55 -11.32
N LEU A 113 -8.35 12.42 -11.45
CA LEU A 113 -8.70 11.38 -12.40
C LEU A 113 -9.91 10.56 -11.94
N THR A 114 -11.05 10.73 -12.62
CA THR A 114 -12.32 10.02 -12.31
C THR A 114 -12.85 9.17 -13.47
N ARG A 115 -12.20 9.22 -14.64
CA ARG A 115 -12.58 8.49 -15.86
C ARG A 115 -11.41 7.66 -16.37
N ALA A 116 -11.70 6.62 -17.14
CA ALA A 116 -10.69 5.82 -17.82
C ALA A 116 -9.81 6.70 -18.72
N VAL A 117 -8.50 6.45 -18.69
CA VAL A 117 -7.51 7.07 -19.58
C VAL A 117 -7.57 6.35 -20.92
N GLU A 118 -8.05 7.06 -21.94
CA GLU A 118 -8.29 6.53 -23.28
C GLU A 118 -7.78 7.53 -24.34
N GLY A 119 -7.59 7.07 -25.58
CA GLY A 119 -7.19 7.92 -26.69
C GLY A 119 -5.75 8.44 -26.58
N GLU A 120 -5.54 9.71 -26.93
CA GLU A 120 -4.21 10.34 -26.95
C GLU A 120 -3.42 10.26 -25.63
N PRO A 121 -3.99 10.54 -24.44
CA PRO A 121 -3.24 10.37 -23.19
C PRO A 121 -2.86 8.91 -22.94
N ALA A 122 -3.70 7.93 -23.29
CA ALA A 122 -3.32 6.52 -23.19
C ALA A 122 -2.16 6.17 -24.15
N ALA A 123 -2.14 6.76 -25.35
CA ALA A 123 -1.03 6.60 -26.29
C ALA A 123 0.29 7.20 -25.75
N ILE A 124 0.23 8.35 -25.05
CA ILE A 124 1.39 8.94 -24.38
C ILE A 124 1.95 7.97 -23.34
N LEU A 125 1.10 7.48 -22.41
CA LEU A 125 1.54 6.57 -21.34
C LEU A 125 2.13 5.28 -21.91
N ASN A 126 1.48 4.68 -22.91
CA ASN A 126 1.95 3.48 -23.57
C ASN A 126 3.27 3.68 -24.32
N ALA A 127 3.51 4.86 -24.90
CA ALA A 127 4.78 5.16 -25.56
C ALA A 127 5.96 5.19 -24.57
N VAL A 128 5.73 5.71 -23.36
CA VAL A 128 6.75 5.68 -22.30
C VAL A 128 7.04 4.26 -21.83
N GLU A 129 5.99 3.46 -21.59
CA GLU A 129 6.16 2.06 -21.17
C GLU A 129 6.84 1.22 -22.25
N ALA A 130 6.46 1.38 -23.52
CA ALA A 130 7.08 0.65 -24.63
C ALA A 130 8.58 0.98 -24.75
N GLU A 131 8.97 2.25 -24.58
CA GLU A 131 10.38 2.64 -24.55
C GLU A 131 11.12 2.03 -23.35
N ARG A 132 10.48 1.99 -22.18
CA ARG A 132 11.03 1.41 -20.96
C ARG A 132 11.25 -0.09 -21.09
N GLU A 133 10.28 -0.83 -21.63
CA GLU A 133 10.37 -2.27 -21.89
C GLU A 133 11.44 -2.62 -22.93
N GLY A 134 11.68 -1.75 -23.91
CA GLY A 134 12.70 -1.92 -24.94
C GLY A 134 14.15 -1.78 -24.43
N ARG A 135 14.36 -1.35 -23.19
CA ARG A 135 15.68 -1.03 -22.63
C ARG A 135 16.14 -2.05 -21.59
N ALA A 136 17.46 -2.23 -21.51
CA ALA A 136 18.07 -2.99 -20.42
C ALA A 136 17.87 -2.27 -19.08
N THR A 137 17.70 -3.04 -18.00
CA THR A 137 17.63 -2.50 -16.65
C THR A 137 18.99 -1.96 -16.19
N GLY A 138 18.99 -0.99 -15.27
CA GLY A 138 20.22 -0.41 -14.70
C GLY A 138 20.58 0.95 -15.31
N ALA A 139 21.87 1.21 -15.54
CA ALA A 139 22.38 2.50 -16.00
C ALA A 139 21.81 2.93 -17.37
N ASP A 140 21.33 1.96 -18.16
CA ASP A 140 20.72 2.20 -19.46
C ASP A 140 19.18 2.28 -19.47
N GLY A 141 18.54 2.07 -18.31
CA GLY A 141 17.09 2.06 -18.18
C GLY A 141 16.45 3.44 -18.35
N LEU A 142 15.12 3.43 -18.53
CA LEU A 142 14.29 4.63 -18.42
C LEU A 142 13.59 4.61 -17.07
N SER A 143 13.92 5.58 -16.20
CA SER A 143 13.30 5.75 -14.89
C SER A 143 12.07 6.63 -14.99
N VAL A 144 10.95 6.20 -14.42
CA VAL A 144 9.71 6.97 -14.37
C VAL A 144 9.48 7.52 -12.97
N VAL A 145 9.35 8.83 -12.86
CA VAL A 145 9.03 9.55 -11.62
C VAL A 145 7.63 10.14 -11.74
N ALA A 146 6.68 9.66 -10.94
CA ALA A 146 5.34 10.25 -10.88
C ALA A 146 5.29 11.45 -9.94
N LEU A 147 4.67 12.52 -10.41
CA LEU A 147 4.33 13.69 -9.61
C LEU A 147 2.97 13.44 -8.97
N ASP A 148 2.95 13.42 -7.65
CA ASP A 148 1.80 13.18 -6.77
C ASP A 148 1.18 11.77 -6.81
N ILE A 149 0.70 11.35 -7.98
CA ILE A 149 0.04 10.07 -8.25
C ILE A 149 0.45 9.62 -9.66
N PRO A 150 0.79 8.33 -9.89
CA PRO A 150 1.01 7.82 -11.23
C PRO A 150 -0.19 8.04 -12.14
N SER A 151 0.03 8.62 -13.32
CA SER A 151 -1.03 8.88 -14.29
C SER A 151 -1.74 7.59 -14.67
N GLY A 152 -3.06 7.58 -14.52
CA GLY A 152 -3.88 6.39 -14.73
C GLY A 152 -4.28 5.64 -13.45
N LEU A 153 -3.77 6.06 -12.29
CA LEU A 153 -4.19 5.52 -10.99
C LEU A 153 -5.26 6.40 -10.35
N ASN A 154 -6.33 5.79 -9.85
CA ASN A 154 -7.31 6.48 -9.02
C ASN A 154 -6.75 6.70 -7.61
N SER A 155 -6.68 7.95 -7.15
CA SER A 155 -6.08 8.34 -5.87
C SER A 155 -6.82 7.82 -4.62
N ASP A 156 -8.09 7.44 -4.75
CA ASP A 156 -8.94 7.11 -3.60
C ASP A 156 -9.14 5.61 -3.44
N THR A 157 -9.01 4.86 -4.52
CA THR A 157 -9.27 3.41 -4.56
C THR A 157 -8.05 2.58 -4.97
N GLY A 158 -7.08 3.20 -5.64
CA GLY A 158 -5.96 2.52 -6.28
C GLY A 158 -6.37 1.72 -7.51
N GLU A 159 -7.57 1.90 -8.04
CA GLU A 159 -7.99 1.29 -9.30
C GLU A 159 -7.17 1.84 -10.47
N ILE A 160 -6.78 0.96 -11.40
CA ILE A 160 -6.15 1.35 -12.67
C ILE A 160 -7.26 1.79 -13.63
N MET A 161 -7.27 3.06 -13.96
CA MET A 161 -8.28 3.72 -14.79
C MET A 161 -7.94 3.57 -16.28
N GLY A 162 -8.08 2.36 -16.83
CA GLY A 162 -7.75 2.05 -18.22
C GLY A 162 -6.27 1.69 -18.41
N VAL A 163 -5.40 2.69 -18.57
CA VAL A 163 -3.95 2.53 -18.67
C VAL A 163 -3.29 3.32 -17.54
N VAL A 164 -2.24 2.76 -16.92
CA VAL A 164 -1.41 3.43 -15.92
C VAL A 164 0.05 3.42 -16.36
N LEU A 165 0.74 4.54 -16.14
CA LEU A 165 2.19 4.62 -16.26
C LEU A 165 2.81 4.24 -14.91
N ARG A 166 3.51 3.11 -14.86
CA ARG A 166 4.12 2.61 -13.64
C ARG A 166 5.37 3.41 -13.33
N ALA A 167 5.39 4.00 -12.14
CA ALA A 167 6.52 4.75 -11.66
C ALA A 167 7.53 3.84 -10.96
N ASP A 168 8.82 4.14 -11.15
CA ASP A 168 9.90 3.65 -10.29
C ASP A 168 9.90 4.40 -8.95
N THR A 169 9.50 5.68 -8.96
CA THR A 169 9.35 6.51 -7.77
C THR A 169 8.14 7.44 -7.91
N THR A 170 7.33 7.58 -6.86
CA THR A 170 6.25 8.57 -6.79
C THR A 170 6.57 9.58 -5.71
N ILE A 171 6.59 10.86 -6.06
CA ILE A 171 6.78 11.96 -5.11
C ILE A 171 5.38 12.49 -4.77
N THR A 172 4.82 12.01 -3.66
CA THR A 172 3.49 12.43 -3.19
C THR A 172 3.61 13.76 -2.43
N LEU A 173 2.80 14.73 -2.82
CA LEU A 173 2.79 16.08 -2.28
C LEU A 173 1.76 16.19 -1.16
N GLY A 174 2.12 16.89 -0.07
CA GLY A 174 1.23 16.99 1.09
C GLY A 174 0.99 15.61 1.70
N LEU A 175 -0.25 15.25 2.00
CA LEU A 175 -0.53 13.92 2.53
C LEU A 175 -0.54 12.84 1.43
N PRO A 176 -0.08 11.62 1.75
CA PRO A 176 -0.17 10.49 0.84
C PRO A 176 -1.62 10.09 0.59
N LYS A 177 -1.92 9.81 -0.67
CA LYS A 177 -3.26 9.37 -1.09
C LYS A 177 -3.41 7.86 -0.86
N ILE A 178 -4.57 7.43 -0.38
CA ILE A 178 -4.81 6.00 -0.04
C ILE A 178 -4.63 5.08 -1.25
N GLY A 179 -4.96 5.55 -2.45
CA GLY A 179 -4.86 4.80 -3.70
C GLY A 179 -3.42 4.41 -4.08
N LEU A 180 -2.40 5.01 -3.47
CA LEU A 180 -1.01 4.56 -3.61
C LEU A 180 -0.77 3.18 -2.98
N TYR A 181 -1.58 2.81 -1.97
CA TYR A 181 -1.38 1.62 -1.14
C TYR A 181 -2.47 0.56 -1.29
N THR A 182 -3.54 0.86 -2.01
CA THR A 182 -4.69 -0.03 -2.24
C THR A 182 -4.83 -0.39 -3.73
N GLY A 183 -5.67 -1.38 -4.04
CA GLY A 183 -5.93 -1.77 -5.43
C GLY A 183 -4.66 -2.13 -6.22
N GLY A 184 -4.51 -1.55 -7.40
CA GLY A 184 -3.32 -1.63 -8.25
C GLY A 184 -2.18 -0.67 -7.87
N GLY A 185 -2.41 0.24 -6.91
CA GLY A 185 -1.45 1.25 -6.45
C GLY A 185 -0.08 0.71 -6.06
N PRO A 186 0.03 -0.31 -5.18
CA PRO A 186 1.32 -0.91 -4.81
C PRO A 186 2.13 -1.44 -5.99
N GLY A 187 1.47 -1.82 -7.08
CA GLY A 187 2.13 -2.26 -8.31
C GLY A 187 2.50 -1.11 -9.27
N ALA A 188 1.92 0.07 -9.11
CA ALA A 188 2.09 1.19 -10.03
C ALA A 188 2.94 2.34 -9.47
N THR A 189 3.07 2.46 -8.14
CA THR A 189 3.66 3.64 -7.51
C THR A 189 5.18 3.60 -7.29
N GLY A 190 5.81 2.41 -7.37
CA GLY A 190 7.22 2.25 -7.07
C GLY A 190 7.57 2.66 -5.64
N TYR A 191 8.73 3.30 -5.45
CA TYR A 191 9.09 3.88 -4.14
C TYR A 191 8.34 5.19 -3.90
N VAL A 192 7.65 5.31 -2.76
CA VAL A 192 6.90 6.53 -2.44
C VAL A 192 7.75 7.44 -1.58
N ILE A 193 8.03 8.65 -2.09
CA ILE A 193 8.63 9.76 -1.35
C ILE A 193 7.49 10.68 -0.91
N HIS A 194 7.32 10.81 0.40
CA HIS A 194 6.41 11.78 0.98
C HIS A 194 7.11 13.13 1.11
N GLU A 195 6.59 14.15 0.43
CA GLU A 195 7.14 15.50 0.40
C GLU A 195 6.17 16.50 1.05
N PRO A 196 6.49 16.99 2.27
CA PRO A 196 5.67 17.99 2.95
C PRO A 196 5.77 19.34 2.24
N ILE A 197 4.65 19.85 1.71
CA ILE A 197 4.60 21.14 1.00
C ILE A 197 4.22 22.33 1.92
N GLY A 198 4.45 22.19 3.22
CA GLY A 198 4.17 23.23 4.21
C GLY A 198 2.68 23.46 4.45
N LEU A 199 1.92 22.37 4.55
CA LEU A 199 0.52 22.37 4.97
C LEU A 199 0.52 22.19 6.50
N ASP A 200 0.15 23.21 7.26
CA ASP A 200 0.16 23.15 8.72
C ASP A 200 -1.06 22.40 9.28
N THR A 201 -2.13 22.31 8.50
CA THR A 201 -3.41 21.65 8.83
C THR A 201 -3.38 20.12 8.65
N LEU A 202 -2.23 19.53 8.31
CA LEU A 202 -2.10 18.08 8.22
C LEU A 202 -2.34 17.38 9.56
N ALA A 203 -1.92 17.99 10.66
CA ALA A 203 -2.10 17.45 12.00
C ALA A 203 -3.58 17.35 12.42
N ASP A 204 -4.44 18.18 11.82
CA ASP A 204 -5.88 18.26 12.12
C ASP A 204 -6.71 17.36 11.19
N THR A 205 -6.08 16.51 10.40
CA THR A 205 -6.76 15.71 9.38
C THR A 205 -6.81 14.24 9.76
N GLU A 206 -8.01 13.75 10.05
CA GLU A 206 -8.27 12.31 10.15
C GLU A 206 -8.33 11.71 8.74
N GLY A 207 -7.32 10.93 8.38
CA GLY A 207 -7.30 10.18 7.11
C GLY A 207 -8.31 9.03 7.09
N VAL A 208 -8.59 8.50 5.89
CA VAL A 208 -9.37 7.26 5.73
C VAL A 208 -8.63 6.01 6.23
N ALA A 209 -7.30 6.11 6.34
CA ALA A 209 -6.44 5.13 6.98
C ALA A 209 -5.20 5.82 7.55
N SER A 210 -4.35 5.05 8.23
CA SER A 210 -3.06 5.54 8.70
C SER A 210 -1.93 4.58 8.36
N GLY A 211 -0.76 5.16 8.09
CA GLY A 211 0.48 4.46 7.81
C GLY A 211 1.60 4.85 8.77
N PHE A 212 2.77 4.26 8.56
CA PHE A 212 4.00 4.62 9.24
C PHE A 212 5.04 4.98 8.18
N ASP A 213 5.72 6.11 8.35
CA ASP A 213 6.82 6.51 7.45
C ASP A 213 8.08 5.71 7.76
N SER A 214 8.23 5.25 9.01
CA SER A 214 9.36 4.46 9.47
C SER A 214 8.94 3.36 10.44
N TRP A 215 9.71 2.27 10.45
CA TRP A 215 9.64 1.25 11.51
C TRP A 215 9.89 1.85 12.91
N ALA A 216 10.60 2.97 12.99
CA ALA A 216 10.81 3.69 14.25
C ALA A 216 9.52 4.28 14.83
N ASP A 217 8.49 4.49 14.01
CA ASP A 217 7.19 4.99 14.44
C ASP A 217 6.28 3.89 15.00
N LEU A 218 6.69 2.62 14.90
CA LEU A 218 5.95 1.51 15.48
C LEU A 218 6.18 1.47 16.99
N THR A 219 5.09 1.58 17.74
CA THR A 219 5.12 1.36 19.20
C THR A 219 5.25 -0.13 19.48
N ILE A 220 6.48 -0.59 19.75
CA ILE A 220 6.73 -1.94 20.25
C ILE A 220 6.64 -1.90 21.79
N PRO A 221 5.79 -2.72 22.43
CA PRO A 221 5.67 -2.75 23.89
C PRO A 221 7.02 -3.05 24.57
N PRO A 222 7.46 -2.24 25.56
CA PRO A 222 8.71 -2.49 26.25
C PRO A 222 8.62 -3.74 27.12
N ARG A 223 9.74 -4.46 27.27
CA ARG A 223 9.86 -5.57 28.22
C ARG A 223 10.56 -5.12 29.49
N LEU A 224 9.85 -5.18 30.62
CA LEU A 224 10.42 -4.83 31.92
C LEU A 224 11.46 -5.89 32.35
N PRO A 225 12.63 -5.50 32.90
CA PRO A 225 13.67 -6.45 33.33
C PRO A 225 13.20 -7.48 34.37
N GLY A 226 12.21 -7.14 35.20
CA GLY A 226 11.61 -8.04 36.18
C GLY A 226 10.40 -8.84 35.68
N SER A 227 10.05 -8.73 34.39
CA SER A 227 8.87 -9.41 33.85
C SER A 227 9.04 -10.93 33.79
N HIS A 228 7.91 -11.62 33.88
CA HIS A 228 7.79 -13.06 33.76
C HIS A 228 6.90 -13.43 32.57
N LYS A 229 6.81 -14.72 32.26
CA LYS A 229 6.03 -15.24 31.12
C LYS A 229 4.54 -14.86 31.15
N ASN A 230 3.98 -14.56 32.32
CA ASN A 230 2.57 -14.15 32.44
C ASN A 230 2.36 -12.66 32.20
N ASP A 231 3.40 -11.84 32.34
CA ASP A 231 3.32 -10.38 32.16
C ASP A 231 3.35 -9.98 30.68
N ASN A 232 3.77 -10.90 29.82
CA ASN A 232 3.92 -10.69 28.38
C ASN A 232 2.75 -11.31 27.58
N GLY A 233 1.60 -11.54 28.23
CA GLY A 233 0.39 -12.06 27.62
C GLY A 233 0.43 -13.54 27.25
N ARG A 234 -0.76 -14.12 27.15
CA ARG A 234 -1.00 -15.51 26.75
C ARG A 234 -1.86 -15.54 25.49
N VAL A 235 -1.38 -16.25 24.47
CA VAL A 235 -2.05 -16.39 23.16
C VAL A 235 -2.46 -17.83 22.92
N MET A 236 -3.74 -18.05 22.65
CA MET A 236 -4.27 -19.34 22.20
C MET A 236 -4.37 -19.31 20.68
N VAL A 237 -3.83 -20.32 20.00
CA VAL A 237 -3.93 -20.49 18.55
C VAL A 237 -4.72 -21.76 18.28
N ILE A 238 -5.91 -21.66 17.70
CA ILE A 238 -6.76 -22.81 17.38
C ILE A 238 -6.90 -22.94 15.87
N GLY A 239 -6.47 -24.09 15.36
CA GLY A 239 -6.74 -24.45 13.98
C GLY A 239 -5.97 -25.66 13.50
N GLY A 240 -5.78 -25.72 12.20
CA GLY A 240 -5.20 -26.85 11.50
C GLY A 240 -6.23 -27.89 11.12
N SER A 241 -5.76 -28.80 10.28
CA SER A 241 -6.47 -29.96 9.74
C SER A 241 -5.42 -30.87 9.12
N LEU A 242 -5.76 -32.12 8.82
CA LEU A 242 -4.82 -33.05 8.17
C LEU A 242 -4.22 -32.50 6.87
N ARG A 243 -4.96 -31.65 6.14
CA ARG A 243 -4.48 -30.99 4.92
C ARG A 243 -3.58 -29.78 5.19
N PHE A 244 -3.75 -29.09 6.31
CA PHE A 244 -3.01 -27.87 6.64
C PHE A 244 -2.41 -27.89 8.07
N PRO A 245 -1.57 -28.88 8.42
CA PRO A 245 -1.00 -28.99 9.77
C PRO A 245 0.00 -27.88 10.09
N GLY A 246 0.63 -27.27 9.07
CA GLY A 246 1.64 -26.22 9.27
C GLY A 246 1.06 -24.85 9.63
N ALA A 247 -0.21 -24.57 9.31
CA ALA A 247 -0.82 -23.26 9.55
C ALA A 247 -0.86 -22.85 11.03
N PRO A 248 -1.35 -23.70 11.98
CA PRO A 248 -1.27 -23.38 13.41
C PRO A 248 0.15 -23.24 13.93
N VAL A 249 1.10 -24.02 13.40
CA VAL A 249 2.52 -23.95 13.77
C VAL A 249 3.09 -22.57 13.45
N LEU A 250 2.87 -22.08 12.23
CA LEU A 250 3.37 -20.76 11.81
C LEU A 250 2.77 -19.62 12.65
N ALA A 251 1.46 -19.68 12.92
CA ALA A 251 0.78 -18.69 13.76
C ALA A 251 1.33 -18.69 15.20
N ALA A 252 1.56 -19.87 15.78
CA ALA A 252 2.09 -19.99 17.14
C ALA A 252 3.54 -19.49 17.26
N LEU A 253 4.39 -19.84 16.28
CA LEU A 253 5.77 -19.33 16.22
C LEU A 253 5.78 -17.80 16.04
N ALA A 254 4.90 -17.25 15.22
CA ALA A 254 4.79 -15.80 15.04
C ALA A 254 4.37 -15.11 16.34
N ALA A 255 3.38 -15.63 17.07
CA ALA A 255 2.95 -15.09 18.35
C ALA A 255 4.10 -15.09 19.38
N HIS A 256 4.87 -16.18 19.48
CA HIS A 256 6.00 -16.25 20.39
C HIS A 256 7.13 -15.28 19.99
N ARG A 257 7.44 -15.19 18.68
CA ARG A 257 8.43 -14.24 18.13
C ARG A 257 8.03 -12.77 18.30
N ALA A 258 6.74 -12.46 18.23
CA ALA A 258 6.20 -11.13 18.50
C ALA A 258 6.27 -10.76 19.98
N GLY A 259 6.51 -11.74 20.85
CA GLY A 259 6.86 -11.54 22.23
C GLY A 259 5.83 -12.06 23.24
N ALA A 260 4.84 -12.84 22.81
CA ALA A 260 3.89 -13.48 23.72
C ALA A 260 4.63 -14.39 24.72
N GLY A 261 4.38 -14.18 26.01
CA GLY A 261 5.06 -14.92 27.07
C GLY A 261 4.60 -16.38 27.20
N TYR A 262 3.36 -16.68 26.81
CA TYR A 262 2.83 -18.04 26.75
C TYR A 262 2.01 -18.24 25.48
N VAL A 263 2.25 -19.34 24.76
CA VAL A 263 1.52 -19.67 23.54
C VAL A 263 1.10 -21.13 23.59
N THR A 264 -0.18 -21.36 23.27
CA THR A 264 -0.77 -22.70 23.25
C THR A 264 -1.47 -22.94 21.94
N VAL A 265 -1.36 -24.16 21.43
CA VAL A 265 -1.91 -24.51 20.12
C VAL A 265 -2.98 -25.58 20.29
N GLY A 266 -4.23 -25.21 20.00
CA GLY A 266 -5.37 -26.10 19.87
C GLY A 266 -5.48 -26.67 18.46
N PHE A 267 -5.52 -28.00 18.32
CA PHE A 267 -5.54 -28.65 17.01
C PHE A 267 -6.20 -30.04 17.05
N PRO A 268 -6.74 -30.56 15.92
CA PRO A 268 -7.25 -31.93 15.83
C PRO A 268 -6.26 -32.97 16.35
N ARG A 269 -6.70 -33.82 17.30
CA ARG A 269 -5.81 -34.73 18.04
C ARG A 269 -4.94 -35.64 17.18
N SER A 270 -5.42 -36.04 15.99
CA SER A 270 -4.66 -36.84 15.03
C SER A 270 -3.35 -36.19 14.58
N MET A 271 -3.21 -34.87 14.71
CA MET A 271 -2.01 -34.12 14.29
C MET A 271 -0.93 -34.01 15.37
N LEU A 272 -1.14 -34.57 16.57
CA LEU A 272 -0.22 -34.41 17.71
C LEU A 272 1.24 -34.67 17.35
N GLY A 273 1.53 -35.78 16.66
CA GLY A 273 2.90 -36.11 16.27
C GLY A 273 3.54 -35.06 15.34
N VAL A 274 2.78 -34.56 14.36
CA VAL A 274 3.26 -33.57 13.40
C VAL A 274 3.51 -32.23 14.10
N ILE A 275 2.58 -31.78 14.94
CA ILE A 275 2.70 -30.51 15.66
C ILE A 275 3.82 -30.56 16.71
N ALA A 276 3.87 -31.61 17.53
CA ALA A 276 4.86 -31.77 18.60
C ALA A 276 6.31 -31.85 18.04
N SER A 277 6.48 -32.34 16.80
CA SER A 277 7.79 -32.36 16.15
C SER A 277 8.31 -30.97 15.73
N ARG A 278 7.44 -29.96 15.69
CA ARG A 278 7.74 -28.60 15.22
C ARG A 278 7.68 -27.54 16.32
N LEU A 279 6.92 -27.79 17.38
CA LEU A 279 6.70 -26.85 18.47
C LEU A 279 7.28 -27.43 19.76
N LEU A 280 8.44 -26.92 20.17
CA LEU A 280 9.13 -27.34 21.39
C LEU A 280 8.86 -26.41 22.59
N GLU A 281 8.56 -25.14 22.32
CA GLU A 281 8.38 -24.10 23.34
C GLU A 281 6.90 -23.87 23.68
N GLN A 282 6.02 -24.07 22.71
CA GLN A 282 4.58 -23.86 22.82
C GLN A 282 3.93 -25.07 23.49
N THR A 283 2.86 -24.83 24.24
CA THR A 283 2.09 -25.95 24.79
C THR A 283 1.02 -26.42 23.81
N LEU A 284 0.67 -27.70 23.92
CA LEU A 284 -0.16 -28.38 22.95
C LEU A 284 -1.49 -28.73 23.59
N LEU A 285 -2.58 -28.40 22.91
CA LEU A 285 -3.95 -28.75 23.29
C LEU A 285 -4.56 -29.60 22.18
N PRO A 286 -4.39 -30.93 22.22
CA PRO A 286 -5.08 -31.82 21.30
C PRO A 286 -6.58 -31.77 21.56
N LEU A 287 -7.36 -31.38 20.55
CA LEU A 287 -8.81 -31.24 20.63
C LEU A 287 -9.54 -32.43 19.99
N PRO A 288 -10.79 -32.72 20.42
CA PRO A 288 -11.67 -33.63 19.71
C PRO A 288 -11.75 -33.29 18.21
N GLU A 289 -11.85 -34.30 17.37
CA GLU A 289 -11.90 -34.13 15.92
C GLU A 289 -13.21 -34.67 15.35
N ALA A 290 -13.71 -33.98 14.33
CA ALA A 290 -14.74 -34.49 13.43
C ALA A 290 -14.10 -35.34 12.32
N GLU A 291 -14.91 -35.76 11.35
CA GLU A 291 -14.43 -36.55 10.22
C GLU A 291 -13.25 -35.88 9.51
N MET A 292 -12.36 -36.72 8.97
CA MET A 292 -11.17 -36.29 8.21
C MET A 292 -10.20 -35.39 9.02
N GLY A 293 -10.19 -35.50 10.35
CA GLY A 293 -9.25 -34.79 11.23
C GLY A 293 -9.44 -33.28 11.19
N THR A 294 -10.69 -32.84 11.22
CA THR A 294 -11.12 -31.45 11.30
C THR A 294 -11.60 -31.12 12.72
N LEU A 295 -11.69 -29.83 13.07
CA LEU A 295 -12.31 -29.42 14.34
C LEU A 295 -13.83 -29.38 14.14
N GLY A 296 -14.58 -29.90 15.10
CA GLY A 296 -16.04 -29.93 15.06
C GLY A 296 -16.66 -29.51 16.38
N GLU A 297 -17.99 -29.56 16.47
CA GLU A 297 -18.74 -29.15 17.67
C GLU A 297 -18.25 -29.80 18.97
N ALA A 298 -17.80 -31.07 18.90
CA ALA A 298 -17.26 -31.78 20.06
C ALA A 298 -16.01 -31.10 20.67
N ALA A 299 -15.29 -30.27 19.91
CA ALA A 299 -14.13 -29.54 20.39
C ALA A 299 -14.45 -28.19 21.03
N VAL A 300 -15.70 -27.71 20.95
CA VAL A 300 -16.07 -26.34 21.37
C VAL A 300 -15.82 -26.14 22.87
N THR A 301 -16.29 -27.07 23.71
CA THR A 301 -16.12 -26.98 25.16
C THR A 301 -14.64 -26.94 25.53
N ASP A 302 -13.86 -27.93 25.09
CA ASP A 302 -12.43 -28.02 25.37
C ASP A 302 -11.65 -26.80 24.84
N ALA A 303 -12.05 -26.27 23.68
CA ALA A 303 -11.43 -25.07 23.09
C ALA A 303 -11.70 -23.83 23.94
N LEU A 304 -12.94 -23.63 24.40
CA LEU A 304 -13.33 -22.48 25.21
C LEU A 304 -12.73 -22.56 26.63
N GLU A 305 -12.77 -23.74 27.26
CA GLU A 305 -12.14 -23.97 28.56
C GLU A 305 -10.62 -23.78 28.47
N GLY A 306 -9.98 -24.34 27.43
CA GLY A 306 -8.56 -24.17 27.19
C GLY A 306 -8.15 -22.72 26.92
N ALA A 307 -9.04 -21.90 26.37
CA ALA A 307 -8.80 -20.49 26.06
C ALA A 307 -9.17 -19.53 27.22
N ALA A 308 -9.81 -20.01 28.30
CA ALA A 308 -10.41 -19.15 29.33
C ALA A 308 -9.42 -18.18 29.99
N ASP A 309 -8.17 -18.60 30.22
CA ASP A 309 -7.13 -17.79 30.86
C ASP A 309 -6.23 -17.03 29.86
N TYR A 310 -6.61 -16.98 28.58
CA TYR A 310 -5.82 -16.36 27.52
C TYR A 310 -6.35 -14.97 27.17
N GLN A 311 -5.42 -14.05 26.91
CA GLN A 311 -5.77 -12.66 26.58
C GLN A 311 -6.09 -12.48 25.10
N ALA A 312 -5.66 -13.41 24.24
CA ALA A 312 -5.95 -13.39 22.81
C ALA A 312 -6.19 -14.81 22.28
N LEU A 313 -7.17 -14.93 21.38
CA LEU A 313 -7.48 -16.12 20.60
C LEU A 313 -7.24 -15.85 19.11
N VAL A 314 -6.40 -16.65 18.49
CA VAL A 314 -6.24 -16.74 17.03
C VAL A 314 -6.98 -17.98 16.57
N LEU A 315 -7.95 -17.84 15.67
CA LEU A 315 -8.80 -18.93 15.22
C LEU A 315 -8.84 -18.97 13.68
N GLY A 316 -8.75 -20.18 13.11
CA GLY A 316 -9.05 -20.43 11.70
C GLY A 316 -7.86 -20.73 10.80
N ASN A 317 -6.62 -20.61 11.31
CA ASN A 317 -5.43 -20.97 10.54
C ASN A 317 -5.45 -22.45 10.10
N GLY A 318 -5.67 -22.72 8.81
CA GLY A 318 -5.67 -24.07 8.26
C GLY A 318 -6.85 -24.95 8.68
N VAL A 319 -7.95 -24.35 9.16
CA VAL A 319 -9.22 -25.07 9.32
C VAL A 319 -9.88 -25.30 7.96
N GLN A 320 -10.74 -26.31 7.86
CA GLN A 320 -11.50 -26.59 6.64
C GLN A 320 -12.79 -25.74 6.59
N ARG A 321 -13.58 -25.90 5.53
CA ARG A 321 -14.87 -25.19 5.33
C ARG A 321 -16.08 -26.14 5.31
N ASP A 322 -15.91 -27.35 5.84
CA ASP A 322 -17.01 -28.28 6.05
C ASP A 322 -17.94 -27.80 7.16
N ASP A 323 -19.17 -28.33 7.19
CA ASP A 323 -20.22 -27.88 8.10
C ASP A 323 -19.86 -28.08 9.59
N ALA A 324 -19.07 -29.10 9.94
CA ALA A 324 -18.65 -29.31 11.32
C ALA A 324 -17.66 -28.22 11.76
N THR A 325 -16.68 -27.91 10.91
CA THR A 325 -15.73 -26.82 11.14
C THR A 325 -16.40 -25.45 11.21
N VAL A 326 -17.36 -25.16 10.31
CA VAL A 326 -18.10 -23.90 10.33
C VAL A 326 -18.87 -23.75 11.64
N ARG A 327 -19.57 -24.80 12.10
CA ARG A 327 -20.29 -24.80 13.37
C ARG A 327 -19.35 -24.64 14.57
N PHE A 328 -18.19 -25.30 14.55
CA PHE A 328 -17.14 -25.11 15.56
C PHE A 328 -16.68 -23.65 15.65
N VAL A 329 -16.29 -23.04 14.51
CA VAL A 329 -15.80 -21.65 14.48
C VAL A 329 -16.87 -20.67 15.00
N LEU A 330 -18.10 -20.82 14.53
CA LEU A 330 -19.22 -19.98 14.95
C LEU A 330 -19.51 -20.11 16.45
N ALA A 331 -19.51 -21.33 16.98
CA ALA A 331 -19.71 -21.59 18.40
C ALA A 331 -18.60 -20.99 19.26
N VAL A 332 -17.33 -21.14 18.85
CA VAL A 332 -16.19 -20.55 19.58
C VAL A 332 -16.22 -19.01 19.55
N LEU A 333 -16.66 -18.40 18.44
CA LEU A 333 -16.82 -16.95 18.34
C LEU A 333 -18.09 -16.41 19.02
N GLY A 334 -18.99 -17.28 19.48
CA GLY A 334 -20.29 -16.88 20.02
C GLY A 334 -21.22 -16.25 18.98
N VAL A 335 -21.03 -16.56 17.69
CA VAL A 335 -21.82 -16.02 16.57
C VAL A 335 -22.82 -17.08 16.11
N SER A 336 -24.10 -16.71 16.00
CA SER A 336 -25.10 -17.60 15.41
C SER A 336 -24.84 -17.81 13.92
N ALA A 337 -24.99 -19.04 13.41
CA ALA A 337 -24.83 -19.30 11.99
C ALA A 337 -25.76 -18.39 11.17
N PRO A 338 -25.26 -17.68 10.13
CA PRO A 338 -26.15 -16.99 9.22
C PRO A 338 -27.11 -18.01 8.61
N ALA A 339 -28.41 -17.69 8.61
CA ALA A 339 -29.41 -18.46 7.89
C ALA A 339 -28.89 -18.65 6.45
N GLN A 340 -28.79 -19.91 6.02
CA GLN A 340 -28.19 -20.37 4.77
C GLN A 340 -28.07 -19.29 3.68
N ARG A 341 -26.85 -19.05 3.19
CA ARG A 341 -26.65 -18.30 1.94
C ARG A 341 -27.53 -18.94 0.86
N ARG A 342 -28.59 -18.23 0.43
CA ARG A 342 -29.27 -18.54 -0.82
C ARG A 342 -28.20 -18.56 -1.91
N VAL A 343 -27.89 -19.75 -2.42
CA VAL A 343 -27.20 -19.88 -3.69
C VAL A 343 -28.16 -19.29 -4.71
N VAL A 344 -27.92 -18.04 -5.10
CA VAL A 344 -28.52 -17.49 -6.31
C VAL A 344 -27.74 -18.12 -7.44
N GLY A 345 -28.36 -19.09 -8.10
CA GLY A 345 -27.85 -19.71 -9.32
C GLY A 345 -27.90 -18.77 -10.51
#